data_AF-A0A7I0EI27-F1
#
_entry.id   AF-A0A7I0EI27-F1
#
_cell.length_a   1.000
_cell.length_b   1.000
_cell.length_c   1.000
_cell.angle_alpha   90.00
_cell.angle_beta   90.00
_cell.angle_gamma   90.00
#
_symmetry.space_group_name_H-M   'P 1'
#
loop_
_entity.id
_entity.type
_entity.pdbx_description
1 polymer ?
#
loop_
_entity_poly.entity_id
_entity_poly.type
_entity_poly.pdbx_seq_one_letter_code
_entity_poly.pdbx_strand_id
1 'polypeptide(L)'
;MKAAVEVANENGWPQNWLNSNATMFLPSYGADPGWEVLYANEDITVEVASPRALLAMKLNASRPGRDVQDIAYLLAICDVRELSAAEELLNDFFPGDGLPDKALRLLEPIFKQGIPAVPASPPPPLLGTHTSQRAPQQKPGPAE
;
A
#
# COMPACT_ATOMS: atom_id res chain seq x y z
N MET A 1 -6.93 22.45 2.99
CA MET A 1 -7.20 22.13 1.57
C MET A 1 -6.94 23.27 0.58
N LYS A 2 -6.88 24.55 0.97
CA LYS A 2 -6.64 25.67 0.03
C LYS A 2 -5.36 25.49 -0.82
N ALA A 3 -4.24 25.11 -0.21
CA ALA A 3 -2.99 24.84 -0.92
C ALA A 3 -3.12 23.69 -1.96
N ALA A 4 -3.83 22.61 -1.63
CA ALA A 4 -4.05 21.50 -2.58
C ALA A 4 -4.90 21.94 -3.78
N VAL A 5 -5.89 22.80 -3.58
CA VAL A 5 -6.71 23.42 -4.64
C VAL A 5 -5.89 24.34 -5.53
N GLU A 6 -5.01 25.15 -4.96
CA GLU A 6 -4.09 26.02 -5.71
C GLU A 6 -3.16 25.20 -6.61
N VAL A 7 -2.52 24.16 -6.08
CA VAL A 7 -1.71 23.21 -6.85
C VAL A 7 -2.54 22.54 -7.95
N ALA A 8 -3.79 22.16 -7.66
CA ALA A 8 -4.68 21.56 -8.65
C ALA A 8 -4.94 22.50 -9.83
N ASN A 9 -5.21 23.78 -9.55
CA ASN A 9 -5.46 24.79 -10.58
C ASN A 9 -4.22 25.00 -11.46
N GLU A 10 -3.04 25.11 -10.86
CA GLU A 10 -1.78 25.31 -11.58
C GLU A 10 -1.45 24.15 -12.53
N ASN A 11 -1.82 22.92 -12.15
CA ASN A 11 -1.53 21.71 -12.91
C ASN A 11 -2.70 21.21 -13.77
N GLY A 12 -3.86 21.88 -13.72
CA GLY A 12 -5.09 21.41 -14.40
C GLY A 12 -5.63 20.09 -13.85
N TRP A 13 -5.35 19.78 -12.59
CA TRP A 13 -5.79 18.54 -11.94
C TRP A 13 -7.18 18.68 -11.31
N PRO A 14 -7.88 17.55 -11.06
CA PRO A 14 -9.10 17.57 -10.25
C PRO A 14 -8.85 18.21 -8.89
N GLN A 15 -9.79 19.03 -8.41
CA GLN A 15 -9.66 19.75 -7.12
C GLN A 15 -9.49 18.83 -5.90
N ASN A 16 -9.90 17.58 -6.04
CA ASN A 16 -9.81 16.55 -5.02
C ASN A 16 -8.64 15.57 -5.27
N TRP A 17 -7.64 15.92 -6.08
CA TRP A 17 -6.50 15.05 -6.36
C TRP A 17 -5.79 14.56 -5.07
N LEU A 18 -5.75 15.40 -4.04
CA LEU A 18 -5.33 15.06 -2.68
C LEU A 18 -6.53 15.03 -1.75
N ASN A 19 -6.84 13.85 -1.20
CA ASN A 19 -7.99 13.63 -0.33
C ASN A 19 -7.75 12.45 0.62
N SER A 20 -8.66 12.27 1.58
CA SER A 20 -8.64 11.16 2.56
C SER A 20 -9.73 10.11 2.29
N ASN A 21 -10.27 10.04 1.07
CA ASN A 21 -11.35 9.10 0.74
C ASN A 21 -10.90 7.64 0.83
N ALA A 22 -9.59 7.39 0.72
CA ALA A 22 -9.03 6.05 0.82
C ALA A 22 -8.97 5.53 2.27
N THR A 23 -9.05 6.40 3.28
CA THR A 23 -8.88 6.05 4.70
C THR A 23 -9.89 5.01 5.17
N MET A 24 -11.12 5.04 4.65
CA MET A 24 -12.17 4.07 5.01
C MET A 24 -11.87 2.62 4.56
N PHE A 25 -10.91 2.43 3.66
CA PHE A 25 -10.53 1.11 3.14
C PHE A 25 -9.27 0.54 3.82
N LEU A 26 -8.65 1.30 4.74
CA LEU A 26 -7.56 0.76 5.52
C LEU A 26 -8.08 -0.30 6.50
N PRO A 27 -7.30 -1.36 6.77
CA PRO A 27 -7.56 -2.28 7.86
C PRO A 27 -7.79 -1.55 9.19
N SER A 28 -9.05 -1.46 9.61
CA SER A 28 -9.42 -0.85 10.90
C SER A 28 -9.29 -1.83 12.07
N TYR A 29 -9.41 -3.12 11.77
CA TYR A 29 -9.36 -4.24 12.71
C TYR A 29 -8.53 -5.33 12.04
N GLY A 30 -7.42 -5.76 12.66
CA GLY A 30 -6.48 -6.70 12.07
C GLY A 30 -5.02 -6.31 12.34
N ALA A 31 -4.11 -6.85 11.53
CA ALA A 31 -2.70 -6.51 11.57
C ALA A 31 -2.47 -5.03 11.24
N ASP A 32 -1.44 -4.45 11.85
CA ASP A 32 -0.96 -3.10 11.52
C ASP A 32 -0.55 -3.06 10.03
N PRO A 33 -1.11 -2.13 9.23
CA PRO A 33 -0.71 -1.95 7.84
C PRO A 33 0.79 -1.80 7.64
N GLY A 34 1.50 -1.25 8.64
CA GLY A 34 2.89 -0.85 8.53
C GLY A 34 3.07 0.29 7.53
N TRP A 35 4.00 1.21 7.81
CA TRP A 35 4.24 2.37 6.96
C TRP A 35 5.71 2.49 6.61
N GLU A 36 6.00 2.57 5.32
CA GLU A 36 7.32 2.89 4.79
C GLU A 36 7.37 4.36 4.41
N VAL A 37 8.27 5.11 5.03
CA VAL A 37 8.48 6.53 4.76
C VAL A 37 9.30 6.68 3.49
N LEU A 38 8.69 7.23 2.44
CA LEU A 38 9.36 7.54 1.16
C LEU A 38 10.02 8.92 1.19
N TYR A 39 9.43 9.84 1.94
CA TYR A 39 9.96 11.20 2.14
C TYR A 39 9.42 11.78 3.45
N ALA A 40 10.27 12.50 4.17
CA ALA A 40 9.85 13.27 5.33
C ALA A 40 10.70 14.54 5.46
N ASN A 41 10.05 15.64 5.80
CA ASN A 41 10.69 16.85 6.28
C ASN A 41 9.84 17.43 7.44
N GLU A 42 10.09 18.69 7.83
CA GLU A 42 9.36 19.33 8.95
C GLU A 42 7.86 19.58 8.66
N ASP A 43 7.47 19.63 7.37
CA ASP A 43 6.14 20.04 6.92
C ASP A 43 5.31 18.88 6.36
N ILE A 44 5.94 17.92 5.67
CA ILE A 44 5.28 16.87 4.88
C ILE A 44 5.99 15.53 5.09
N THR A 45 5.17 14.51 5.34
CA THR A 45 5.57 13.10 5.30
C THR A 45 4.79 12.40 4.19
N VAL A 46 5.50 11.62 3.38
CA VAL A 46 4.95 10.75 2.34
C VAL A 46 5.28 9.32 2.71
N GLU A 47 4.24 8.54 2.94
CA GLU A 47 4.34 7.17 3.41
C GLU A 47 3.53 6.25 2.50
N VAL A 48 3.94 5.00 2.42
CA VAL A 48 3.20 3.95 1.73
C VAL A 48 2.95 2.79 2.70
N ALA A 49 1.77 2.20 2.63
CA ALA A 49 1.46 1.02 3.41
C ALA A 49 2.34 -0.16 2.98
N SER A 50 2.60 -1.12 3.88
CA SER A 50 3.41 -2.28 3.52
C SER A 50 2.84 -3.04 2.32
N PRO A 51 3.68 -3.75 1.53
CA PRO A 51 3.21 -4.56 0.40
C PRO A 51 2.11 -5.57 0.79
N ARG A 52 2.19 -6.16 1.99
CA ARG A 52 1.17 -7.09 2.50
C ARG A 52 -0.17 -6.39 2.72
N ALA A 53 -0.17 -5.20 3.34
CA ALA A 53 -1.39 -4.43 3.54
C ALA A 53 -2.00 -3.97 2.21
N LEU A 54 -1.17 -3.52 1.27
CA LEU A 54 -1.62 -3.17 -0.08
C LEU A 54 -2.22 -4.37 -0.81
N LEU A 55 -1.62 -5.56 -0.69
CA LEU A 55 -2.17 -6.80 -1.25
C LEU A 55 -3.54 -7.11 -0.65
N ALA A 56 -3.67 -7.06 0.67
CA ALA A 56 -4.95 -7.31 1.35
C ALA A 56 -6.02 -6.31 0.88
N MET A 57 -5.72 -5.02 0.81
CA MET A 57 -6.64 -3.99 0.31
C MET A 57 -7.03 -4.23 -1.16
N LYS A 58 -6.07 -4.64 -2.00
CA LYS A 58 -6.33 -4.97 -3.40
C LYS A 58 -7.19 -6.23 -3.56
N LEU A 59 -6.97 -7.25 -2.74
CA LEU A 59 -7.81 -8.45 -2.70
C LEU A 59 -9.22 -8.13 -2.21
N ASN A 60 -9.37 -7.30 -1.17
CA ASN A 60 -10.68 -6.89 -0.68
C ASN A 60 -11.44 -6.06 -1.73
N ALA A 61 -10.75 -5.17 -2.46
CA ALA A 61 -11.34 -4.36 -3.52
C ALA A 61 -11.64 -5.15 -4.81
N SER A 62 -10.68 -5.96 -5.30
CA SER A 62 -10.73 -6.86 -6.46
C SER A 62 -11.54 -6.35 -7.64
N ARG A 63 -11.23 -5.15 -8.13
CA ARG A 63 -11.93 -4.53 -9.26
C ARG A 63 -11.41 -5.11 -10.58
N PRO A 64 -12.25 -5.83 -11.36
CA PRO A 64 -11.82 -6.41 -12.63
C PRO A 64 -11.29 -5.34 -13.60
N GLY A 65 -10.23 -5.67 -14.33
CA GLY A 65 -9.57 -4.76 -15.29
C GLY A 65 -8.72 -3.63 -14.65
N ARG A 66 -8.79 -3.45 -13.33
CA ARG A 66 -8.00 -2.43 -12.61
C ARG A 66 -6.98 -3.04 -11.66
N ASP A 67 -7.39 -3.97 -10.82
CA ASP A 67 -6.52 -4.49 -9.75
C ASP A 67 -5.74 -5.76 -10.17
N VAL A 68 -5.99 -6.31 -11.37
CA VAL A 68 -5.40 -7.60 -11.82
C VAL A 68 -3.87 -7.58 -11.80
N GLN A 69 -3.27 -6.57 -12.44
CA GLN A 69 -1.81 -6.46 -12.52
C GLN A 69 -1.18 -6.13 -11.17
N ASP A 70 -1.82 -5.24 -10.40
CA ASP A 70 -1.35 -4.87 -9.06
C ASP A 70 -1.34 -6.10 -8.13
N ILE A 71 -2.41 -6.90 -8.14
CA ILE A 71 -2.50 -8.15 -7.36
C ILE A 71 -1.38 -9.11 -7.80
N ALA A 72 -1.19 -9.32 -9.10
CA ALA A 72 -0.15 -10.23 -9.60
C ALA A 72 1.26 -9.84 -9.13
N TYR A 73 1.62 -8.55 -9.19
CA TYR A 73 2.92 -8.09 -8.69
C TYR A 73 3.02 -8.12 -7.17
N LEU A 74 1.95 -7.77 -6.45
CA LEU A 74 1.95 -7.81 -4.99
C LEU A 74 2.05 -9.25 -4.46
N LEU A 75 1.44 -10.23 -5.13
CA LEU A 75 1.65 -11.65 -4.85
C LEU A 75 3.12 -12.05 -5.01
N ALA A 76 3.79 -11.57 -6.07
CA ALA A 76 5.21 -11.81 -6.29
C ALA A 76 6.07 -11.16 -5.19
N ILE A 77 5.82 -9.88 -4.87
CA ILE A 77 6.55 -9.11 -3.85
C ILE A 77 6.39 -9.73 -2.46
N CYS A 78 5.19 -10.24 -2.13
CA CYS A 78 4.89 -10.86 -0.84
C CYS A 78 5.18 -12.37 -0.80
N ASP A 79 5.70 -12.95 -1.89
CA ASP A 79 5.94 -14.38 -2.07
C ASP A 79 4.71 -15.28 -1.77
N VAL A 80 3.51 -14.82 -2.14
CA VAL A 80 2.26 -15.57 -1.95
C VAL A 80 1.98 -16.41 -3.19
N ARG A 81 2.15 -17.73 -3.07
CA ARG A 81 2.18 -18.66 -4.23
C ARG A 81 0.90 -19.44 -4.49
N GLU A 82 -0.07 -19.36 -3.59
CA GLU A 82 -1.29 -20.15 -3.65
C GLU A 82 -2.48 -19.43 -3.02
N LEU A 83 -3.67 -19.96 -3.29
CA LEU A 83 -4.94 -19.36 -2.90
C LEU A 83 -5.12 -19.31 -1.38
N SER A 84 -4.77 -20.40 -0.68
CA SER A 84 -4.78 -20.50 0.80
C SER A 84 -3.93 -19.40 1.43
N ALA A 85 -2.70 -19.21 0.97
CA ALA A 85 -1.81 -18.17 1.49
C ALA A 85 -2.34 -16.75 1.22
N ALA A 86 -3.06 -16.53 0.11
CA ALA A 86 -3.71 -15.26 -0.18
C ALA A 86 -4.90 -15.00 0.75
N GLU A 87 -5.67 -16.05 1.08
CA GLU A 87 -6.78 -15.97 2.04
C GLU A 87 -6.27 -15.71 3.47
N GLU A 88 -5.23 -16.42 3.91
CA GLU A 88 -4.58 -16.18 5.20
C GLU A 88 -4.08 -14.74 5.32
N LEU A 89 -3.40 -14.23 4.28
CA LEU A 89 -2.94 -12.84 4.25
C LEU A 89 -4.11 -11.85 4.28
N LEU A 90 -5.21 -12.09 3.57
CA LEU A 90 -6.37 -11.22 3.65
C LEU A 90 -6.94 -11.20 5.08
N ASN A 91 -7.08 -12.37 5.69
CA ASN A 91 -7.63 -12.53 7.03
C ASN A 91 -6.76 -11.89 8.11
N ASP A 92 -5.43 -11.79 7.94
CA ASP A 92 -4.56 -11.03 8.84
C ASP A 92 -5.02 -9.57 8.97
N PHE A 93 -5.42 -8.94 7.86
CA PHE A 93 -5.78 -7.52 7.79
C PHE A 93 -7.29 -7.26 7.84
N PHE A 94 -8.12 -8.24 7.47
CA PHE A 94 -9.57 -8.18 7.52
C PHE A 94 -10.12 -9.47 8.17
N PRO A 95 -9.98 -9.63 9.50
CA PRO A 95 -10.33 -10.88 10.17
C PRO A 95 -11.81 -11.21 10.05
N GLY A 96 -12.10 -12.46 9.66
CA GLY A 96 -13.47 -12.93 9.45
C GLY A 96 -14.03 -12.63 8.07
N ASP A 97 -13.33 -11.83 7.25
CA ASP A 97 -13.63 -11.72 5.83
C ASP A 97 -12.92 -12.86 5.07
N GLY A 98 -13.69 -13.69 4.36
CA GLY A 98 -13.12 -14.62 3.38
C GLY A 98 -12.75 -13.90 2.08
N LEU A 99 -12.02 -14.56 1.19
CA LEU A 99 -11.76 -14.02 -0.15
C LEU A 99 -13.08 -13.73 -0.86
N PRO A 100 -13.33 -12.48 -1.31
CA PRO A 100 -14.53 -12.19 -2.08
C PRO A 100 -14.56 -12.98 -3.40
N ASP A 101 -15.74 -13.37 -3.90
CA ASP A 101 -15.87 -14.08 -5.19
C ASP A 101 -15.14 -13.41 -6.36
N LYS A 102 -15.14 -12.07 -6.37
CA LYS A 102 -14.39 -11.26 -7.34
C LYS A 102 -12.88 -11.50 -7.24
N ALA A 103 -12.33 -11.64 -6.03
CA ALA A 103 -10.92 -11.94 -5.81
C ALA A 103 -10.57 -13.34 -6.33
N LEU A 104 -11.42 -14.34 -6.05
CA LEU A 104 -11.25 -15.70 -6.57
C LEU A 104 -11.15 -15.72 -8.10
N ARG A 105 -12.05 -15.01 -8.78
CA ARG A 105 -12.04 -14.88 -10.26
C ARG A 105 -10.79 -14.21 -10.81
N LEU A 106 -10.11 -13.37 -10.02
CA LEU A 106 -8.83 -12.77 -10.42
C LEU A 106 -7.65 -13.69 -10.11
N LEU A 107 -7.65 -14.36 -8.96
CA LEU A 107 -6.56 -15.19 -8.48
C LEU A 107 -6.41 -16.50 -9.27
N GLU A 108 -7.51 -17.16 -9.60
CA GLU A 108 -7.49 -18.40 -10.40
C GLU A 108 -6.68 -18.27 -11.71
N PRO A 109 -6.95 -17.29 -12.60
CA PRO A 109 -6.17 -17.14 -13.82
C PRO A 109 -4.72 -16.68 -13.55
N ILE A 110 -4.47 -15.87 -12.52
CA ILE A 110 -3.10 -15.44 -12.15
C ILE A 110 -2.26 -16.66 -11.75
N PHE A 111 -2.74 -17.49 -10.83
CA PHE A 111 -2.01 -18.69 -10.40
C PHE A 111 -1.88 -19.71 -11.52
N LYS A 112 -2.89 -19.86 -12.38
CA LYS A 112 -2.83 -20.76 -13.55
C LYS A 112 -1.79 -20.31 -14.59
N GLN A 113 -1.65 -19.01 -14.82
CA GLN A 113 -0.64 -18.44 -15.73
C GLN A 113 0.75 -18.44 -15.10
N GLY A 114 0.82 -18.47 -13.77
CA GLY A 114 2.04 -18.31 -12.99
C GLY A 114 2.23 -16.87 -12.55
N ILE A 115 2.68 -16.71 -11.30
CA ILE A 115 2.99 -15.40 -10.73
C ILE A 115 4.18 -14.81 -11.49
N PRO A 116 4.12 -13.53 -11.88
CA PRO A 116 5.23 -12.87 -12.57
C PRO A 116 6.48 -12.81 -11.68
N ALA A 117 7.64 -12.56 -12.29
CA ALA A 117 8.82 -12.17 -11.52
C ALA A 117 8.55 -10.87 -10.74
N VAL A 118 9.21 -10.72 -9.59
CA VAL A 118 9.18 -9.48 -8.82
C VAL A 118 9.65 -8.34 -9.72
N PRO A 119 8.86 -7.26 -9.89
CA PRO A 119 9.25 -6.15 -10.74
C PRO A 119 10.49 -5.46 -10.18
N ALA A 120 11.35 -4.95 -11.06
CA ALA A 120 12.48 -4.12 -10.63
C ALA A 120 11.97 -2.86 -9.93
N SER A 121 12.62 -2.49 -8.82
CA SER A 121 12.29 -1.24 -8.14
C SER A 121 12.53 -0.05 -9.08
N PRO A 122 11.57 0.89 -9.18
CA PRO A 122 11.79 2.11 -9.93
C PRO A 122 12.92 2.94 -9.29
N PRO A 123 13.55 3.86 -10.04
CA PRO A 123 14.47 4.82 -9.44
C PRO A 123 13.75 5.62 -8.33
N PRO A 124 14.48 6.05 -7.28
CA PRO A 124 13.89 6.86 -6.22
C PRO A 124 13.17 8.08 -6.80
N PRO A 125 11.94 8.38 -6.33
CA PRO A 125 11.21 9.54 -6.80
C PRO A 125 11.95 10.82 -6.41
N LEU A 126 11.92 11.82 -7.29
CA LEU A 126 12.44 13.16 -7.00
C LEU A 126 11.47 13.88 -6.05
N LEU A 127 11.63 13.66 -4.74
CA LEU A 127 10.80 14.24 -3.69
C LEU A 127 11.58 15.35 -2.98
N GLY A 128 11.40 16.59 -3.44
CA GLY A 128 12.02 17.79 -2.83
C GLY A 128 13.54 17.71 -2.65
N THR A 129 14.11 18.63 -1.86
CA THR A 129 15.47 18.47 -1.35
C THR A 129 15.42 17.59 -0.11
N HIS A 130 16.10 16.44 -0.11
CA HIS A 130 16.27 15.62 1.10
C HIS A 130 17.08 16.42 2.13
N THR A 131 16.43 17.04 3.10
CA THR A 131 17.11 17.47 4.32
C THR A 131 17.28 16.23 5.19
N SER A 132 18.46 15.63 5.16
CA SER A 132 18.82 14.54 6.07
C SER A 132 18.61 15.00 7.52
N GLN A 133 17.53 14.58 8.17
CA GLN A 133 17.41 14.70 9.62
C GLN A 133 17.97 13.43 10.27
N ARG A 134 18.84 13.65 11.26
CA ARG A 134 19.55 12.65 12.06
C ARG A 134 18.61 11.56 12.58
N ALA A 135 19.14 10.33 12.66
CA ALA A 135 18.55 9.25 13.43
C ALA A 135 18.10 9.70 14.83
N PRO A 136 16.95 9.21 15.33
CA PRO A 136 16.51 9.53 16.68
C PRO A 136 17.57 9.06 17.69
N GLN A 137 18.08 10.01 18.49
CA GLN A 137 18.89 9.65 19.64
C GLN A 137 18.03 8.85 20.61
N GLN A 138 18.35 7.58 20.81
CA GLN A 138 17.86 6.81 21.94
C GLN A 138 18.21 7.55 23.22
N LYS A 139 17.18 8.04 23.93
CA LYS A 139 17.37 8.48 25.31
C LYS A 139 17.81 7.26 26.14
N PRO A 140 18.90 7.35 26.92
CA PRO A 140 19.24 6.27 27.83
C PRO A 140 18.10 6.11 28.85
N GLY A 141 17.65 4.87 29.03
CA GLY A 141 16.70 4.52 30.07
C GLY A 141 17.28 4.81 31.46
N PRO A 142 16.44 5.04 32.47
CA PRO A 142 16.90 5.31 33.82
C PRO A 142 17.70 4.11 34.34
N ALA A 143 18.86 4.38 34.93
CA ALA A 143 19.59 3.41 35.74
C ALA A 143 18.75 3.04 36.97
N GLU A 144 18.88 1.78 37.39
CA GLU A 144 18.22 1.12 38.53
C GLU A 144 18.12 1.97 39.81
#